data_AF-A0A7X5XAF0-F1
#
_entry.id   AF-A0A7X5XAF0-F1
#
_cell.length_a   1.000
_cell.length_b   1.000
_cell.length_c   1.000
_cell.angle_alpha   90.00
_cell.angle_beta   90.00
_cell.angle_gamma   90.00
#
_symmetry.space_group_name_H-M   'P 1'
#
loop_
_entity.id
_entity.type
_entity.pdbx_description
1 polymer ?
#
loop_
_entity_poly.entity_id
_entity_poly.type
_entity_poly.pdbx_seq_one_letter_code
_entity_poly.pdbx_strand_id
1 'polypeptide(L)'
;MSIDSGSGLANATIQQRLVPVRLFYDFLMEEGLRESNPVGRGRYTPGRRVGGHQRGLVPRLTKLPWIPSEEQWLRMLEVIRREPVRNRVMLALAYDAALRREELCSLRTDDIDPAHRTLRVRAETTKNRLERVVPYSASTGGAAVGLSRPPGRDQPGPRAAVPVGVAAQPRPAAEPVDLVEGGPPDRVGGRC
;
A
#
# COMPACT_ATOMS: atom_id res chain seq x y z
N MET A 1 -13.02 5.90 -28.42
CA MET A 1 -12.00 5.65 -27.37
C MET A 1 -12.02 4.15 -27.10
N SER A 2 -11.18 3.40 -27.82
CA SER A 2 -11.19 1.94 -27.80
C SER A 2 -10.58 1.44 -26.49
N ILE A 3 -11.32 0.62 -25.74
CA ILE A 3 -10.85 -0.06 -24.53
C ILE A 3 -10.27 -1.41 -24.94
N ASP A 4 -9.46 -1.44 -25.98
CA ASP A 4 -8.90 -2.70 -26.47
C ASP A 4 -7.50 -2.86 -25.88
N SER A 5 -7.43 -3.65 -24.82
CA SER A 5 -6.21 -4.35 -24.44
C SER A 5 -6.52 -5.80 -24.77
N GLY A 6 -5.86 -6.37 -25.79
CA GLY A 6 -6.10 -7.70 -26.36
C GLY A 6 -5.90 -8.90 -25.42
N SER A 7 -5.97 -8.67 -24.10
CA SER A 7 -6.10 -9.64 -23.04
C SER A 7 -7.11 -9.07 -22.04
N GLY A 8 -8.14 -9.82 -21.65
CA GLY A 8 -9.18 -9.34 -20.72
C GLY A 8 -8.61 -8.59 -19.50
N LEU A 9 -9.33 -7.56 -19.03
CA LEU A 9 -8.89 -6.70 -17.94
C LEU A 9 -8.61 -7.52 -16.66
N ALA A 10 -7.49 -7.20 -15.98
CA ALA A 10 -7.19 -7.81 -14.68
C ALA A 10 -8.30 -7.50 -13.65
N ASN A 11 -8.59 -8.44 -12.75
CA ASN A 11 -9.65 -8.32 -11.74
C ASN A 11 -9.58 -6.99 -10.95
N ALA A 12 -8.38 -6.59 -10.51
CA ALA A 12 -8.16 -5.32 -9.82
C ALA A 12 -8.55 -4.09 -10.66
N THR A 13 -8.29 -4.13 -11.97
CA THR A 13 -8.67 -3.05 -12.91
C THR A 13 -10.18 -2.98 -13.08
N ILE A 14 -10.85 -4.14 -13.19
CA ILE A 14 -12.31 -4.21 -13.26
C ILE A 14 -12.92 -3.65 -11.98
N GLN A 15 -12.43 -4.07 -10.81
CA GLN A 15 -12.88 -3.56 -9.51
C GLN A 15 -12.68 -2.05 -9.39
N GLN A 16 -11.51 -1.53 -9.82
CA GLN A 16 -11.22 -0.09 -9.81
C GLN A 16 -12.20 0.69 -10.69
N ARG A 17 -12.57 0.18 -11.86
CA ARG A 17 -13.54 0.82 -12.77
C ARG A 17 -14.98 0.71 -12.28
N LEU A 18 -15.32 -0.32 -11.53
CA LEU A 18 -16.64 -0.47 -10.93
C LEU A 18 -16.88 0.49 -9.75
N VAL A 19 -15.83 0.90 -9.03
CA VAL A 19 -15.95 1.85 -7.91
C VAL A 19 -16.62 3.18 -8.30
N PRO A 20 -16.16 3.93 -9.32
CA PRO A 20 -16.79 5.21 -9.67
C PRO A 20 -18.22 5.03 -10.19
N VAL A 21 -18.49 4.00 -11.00
CA VAL A 21 -19.85 3.68 -11.46
C VAL A 21 -20.76 3.42 -10.25
N ARG A 22 -20.26 2.67 -9.26
CA ARG A 22 -20.99 2.40 -8.03
C ARG A 22 -21.30 3.66 -7.24
N LEU A 23 -20.31 4.53 -7.05
CA LEU A 23 -20.50 5.79 -6.33
C LEU A 23 -21.47 6.73 -7.06
N PHE A 24 -21.45 6.75 -8.40
CA PHE A 24 -22.39 7.52 -9.20
C PHE A 24 -23.84 7.04 -9.02
N TYR A 25 -24.08 5.73 -9.05
CA TYR A 25 -25.41 5.20 -8.79
C TYR A 25 -25.83 5.31 -7.31
N ASP A 26 -24.89 5.24 -6.36
CA ASP A 26 -25.16 5.55 -4.95
C ASP A 26 -25.67 7.00 -4.83
N PHE A 27 -25.02 7.96 -5.49
CA PHE A 27 -25.48 9.35 -5.57
C PHE A 27 -26.87 9.51 -6.22
N LEU A 28 -27.14 8.83 -7.35
CA LEU A 28 -28.47 8.90 -7.98
C LEU A 28 -29.59 8.32 -7.11
N MET A 29 -29.28 7.35 -6.25
CA MET A 29 -30.25 6.85 -5.27
C MET A 29 -30.48 7.85 -4.14
N GLU A 30 -29.42 8.51 -3.65
CA GLU A 30 -29.53 9.56 -2.63
C GLU A 30 -30.38 10.75 -3.12
N GLU A 31 -30.27 11.11 -4.41
CA GLU A 31 -31.10 12.14 -5.06
C GLU A 31 -32.51 11.66 -5.45
N GLY A 32 -32.85 10.40 -5.19
CA GLY A 32 -34.17 9.82 -5.53
C GLY A 32 -34.43 9.63 -7.04
N LEU A 33 -33.43 9.84 -7.90
CA LEU A 33 -33.53 9.66 -9.35
C LEU A 33 -33.49 8.18 -9.77
N ARG A 34 -33.06 7.30 -8.86
CA ARG A 34 -33.02 5.85 -9.05
C ARG A 34 -33.41 5.12 -7.77
N GLU A 35 -34.14 4.02 -7.93
CA GLU A 35 -34.57 3.18 -6.79
C GLU A 35 -33.52 2.12 -6.39
N SER A 36 -32.58 1.78 -7.27
CA SER A 36 -31.58 0.73 -7.01
C SER A 36 -30.26 0.95 -7.75
N ASN A 37 -29.18 0.43 -7.15
CA ASN A 37 -27.84 0.47 -7.72
C ASN A 37 -27.54 -0.84 -8.51
N PRO A 38 -27.40 -0.78 -9.85
CA PRO A 38 -27.13 -1.96 -10.68
C PRO A 38 -25.75 -2.59 -10.43
N VAL A 39 -24.84 -1.86 -9.80
CA VAL A 39 -23.50 -2.34 -9.42
C VAL A 39 -23.37 -2.46 -7.90
N GLY A 40 -24.42 -2.89 -7.21
CA GLY A 40 -24.44 -3.05 -5.75
C GLY A 40 -23.28 -3.86 -5.18
N ARG A 41 -22.93 -3.59 -3.91
CA ARG A 41 -21.79 -4.22 -3.19
C ARG A 41 -21.99 -5.72 -2.90
N GLY A 42 -23.17 -6.26 -3.22
CA GLY A 42 -23.66 -7.51 -2.69
C GLY A 42 -24.08 -7.36 -1.23
N ARG A 43 -25.14 -8.06 -0.81
CA ARG A 43 -25.61 -8.06 0.57
C ARG A 43 -25.27 -9.41 1.21
N TYR A 44 -24.45 -9.37 2.25
CA TYR A 44 -24.33 -10.49 3.17
C TYR A 44 -25.49 -10.37 4.18
N THR A 45 -26.45 -11.27 4.09
CA THR A 45 -27.56 -11.37 5.05
C THR A 45 -27.30 -12.59 5.94
N PRO A 46 -26.86 -12.41 7.20
CA PRO A 46 -26.66 -13.53 8.11
C PRO A 46 -27.97 -14.29 8.30
N GLY A 47 -27.96 -15.62 8.15
CA GLY A 47 -29.09 -16.49 8.51
C GLY A 47 -30.01 -16.98 7.38
N ARG A 48 -29.86 -16.52 6.12
CA ARG A 48 -30.66 -17.06 5.00
C ARG A 48 -29.94 -18.22 4.32
N ARG A 49 -30.27 -19.45 4.72
CA ARG A 49 -29.64 -20.70 4.24
C ARG A 49 -29.98 -21.10 2.79
N VAL A 50 -30.88 -20.40 2.09
CA VAL A 50 -31.28 -20.75 0.72
C VAL A 50 -31.52 -19.48 -0.11
N GLY A 51 -30.75 -19.32 -1.18
CA GLY A 51 -31.09 -18.46 -2.33
C GLY A 51 -30.96 -16.94 -2.17
N GLY A 52 -29.89 -16.43 -1.54
CA GLY A 52 -29.77 -14.98 -1.30
C GLY A 52 -28.35 -14.41 -1.28
N HIS A 53 -27.36 -15.07 -1.87
CA HIS A 53 -26.07 -14.42 -2.09
C HIS A 53 -26.19 -13.51 -3.31
N GLN A 54 -26.66 -12.28 -3.12
CA GLN A 54 -26.40 -11.24 -4.12
C GLN A 54 -24.91 -10.96 -4.04
N ARG A 55 -24.10 -11.70 -4.80
CA ARG A 55 -22.67 -11.40 -4.98
C ARG A 55 -22.58 -10.08 -5.73
N GLY A 56 -21.58 -9.26 -5.42
CA GLY A 56 -21.30 -8.08 -6.23
C GLY A 56 -21.08 -8.49 -7.70
N LEU A 57 -21.33 -7.57 -8.63
CA LEU A 57 -21.32 -7.85 -10.08
C LEU A 57 -20.07 -8.61 -10.56
N VAL A 58 -18.91 -8.36 -9.94
CA VAL A 58 -17.66 -9.05 -10.23
C VAL A 58 -17.03 -9.53 -8.92
N PRO A 59 -16.60 -10.81 -8.81
CA PRO A 59 -15.85 -11.31 -7.66
C PRO A 59 -14.56 -10.52 -7.44
N ARG A 60 -14.20 -10.26 -6.18
CA ARG A 60 -12.93 -9.62 -5.84
C ARG A 60 -11.89 -10.69 -5.55
N LEU A 61 -10.97 -10.89 -6.47
CA LEU A 61 -9.85 -11.84 -6.34
C LEU A 61 -8.60 -11.08 -5.95
N THR A 62 -8.04 -11.38 -4.78
CA THR A 62 -6.79 -10.77 -4.30
C THR A 62 -5.71 -11.84 -4.28
N LYS A 63 -4.57 -11.58 -4.93
CA LYS A 63 -3.40 -12.45 -4.81
C LYS A 63 -2.70 -12.16 -3.50
N LEU A 64 -2.26 -13.21 -2.80
CA LEU A 64 -1.44 -13.04 -1.61
C LEU A 64 -0.13 -12.33 -1.98
N PRO A 65 0.32 -11.36 -1.17
CA PRO A 65 1.59 -10.69 -1.40
C PRO A 65 2.71 -11.73 -1.28
N TRP A 66 3.66 -11.69 -2.21
CA TRP A 66 4.87 -12.49 -2.12
C TRP A 66 5.78 -11.93 -1.02
N ILE A 67 6.31 -12.81 -0.17
CA ILE A 67 7.23 -12.49 0.91
C ILE A 67 8.61 -13.05 0.55
N PRO A 68 9.68 -12.25 0.59
CA PRO A 68 11.02 -12.71 0.27
C PRO A 68 11.52 -13.76 1.28
N SER A 69 12.31 -14.72 0.79
CA SER A 69 13.10 -15.61 1.66
C SER A 69 14.24 -14.84 2.34
N GLU A 70 14.83 -15.44 3.38
CA GLU A 70 15.96 -14.85 4.10
C GLU A 70 17.14 -14.52 3.18
N GLU A 71 17.50 -15.42 2.26
CA GLU A 71 18.58 -15.16 1.31
C GLU A 71 18.26 -14.01 0.35
N GLN A 72 17.01 -13.91 -0.12
CA GLN A 72 16.55 -12.82 -0.97
C GLN A 72 16.59 -11.49 -0.21
N TRP A 73 16.22 -11.51 1.07
CA TRP A 73 16.30 -10.36 1.95
C TRP A 73 17.74 -9.91 2.16
N LEU A 74 18.67 -10.83 2.45
CA LEU A 74 20.10 -10.51 2.59
C LEU A 74 20.70 -9.91 1.31
N ARG A 75 20.34 -10.46 0.14
CA ARG A 75 20.74 -9.88 -1.15
C ARG A 75 20.20 -8.46 -1.35
N MET A 76 18.95 -8.22 -0.93
CA MET A 76 18.35 -6.89 -0.98
C MET A 76 19.12 -5.89 -0.09
N LEU A 77 19.45 -6.29 1.14
CA LEU A 77 20.21 -5.45 2.07
C LEU A 77 21.61 -5.07 1.54
N GLU A 78 22.26 -5.96 0.80
CA GLU A 78 23.55 -5.67 0.17
C GLU A 78 23.43 -4.61 -0.94
N VAL A 79 22.34 -4.62 -1.71
CA VAL A 79 22.05 -3.56 -2.69
C VAL A 79 21.77 -2.23 -1.98
N ILE A 80 20.93 -2.25 -0.94
CA ILE A 80 20.58 -1.07 -0.15
C ILE A 80 21.83 -0.44 0.46
N ARG A 81 22.81 -1.23 0.92
CA ARG A 81 24.05 -0.73 1.51
C ARG A 81 24.83 0.19 0.56
N ARG A 82 24.71 -0.02 -0.75
CA ARG A 82 25.40 0.74 -1.80
C ARG A 82 24.66 2.01 -2.21
N GLU A 83 23.42 2.18 -1.75
CA GLU A 83 22.60 3.35 -2.05
C GLU A 83 23.05 4.60 -1.25
N PRO A 84 22.75 5.81 -1.76
CA PRO A 84 22.97 7.06 -1.03
C PRO A 84 22.32 7.03 0.36
N VAL A 85 22.90 7.77 1.31
CA VAL A 85 22.41 7.88 2.71
C VAL A 85 20.91 8.14 2.76
N ARG A 86 20.41 9.04 1.90
CA ARG A 86 18.98 9.35 1.79
C ARG A 86 18.13 8.10 1.56
N ASN A 87 18.46 7.28 0.56
CA ASN A 87 17.67 6.10 0.20
C ASN A 87 17.74 5.02 1.29
N ARG A 88 18.90 4.87 1.93
CA ARG A 88 19.07 3.97 3.09
C ARG A 88 18.20 4.38 4.27
N VAL A 89 18.20 5.66 4.63
CA VAL A 89 17.35 6.21 5.69
C VAL A 89 15.87 6.07 5.33
N MET A 90 15.49 6.36 4.08
CA MET A 90 14.11 6.20 3.61
C MET A 90 13.60 4.77 3.80
N LEU A 91 14.39 3.77 3.41
CA LEU A 91 14.02 2.37 3.57
C LEU A 91 13.97 1.95 5.05
N ALA A 92 14.94 2.38 5.86
CA ALA A 92 14.97 2.08 7.29
C ALA A 92 13.75 2.66 8.03
N LEU A 93 13.35 3.89 7.70
CA LEU A 93 12.12 4.50 8.23
C LEU A 93 10.85 3.81 7.71
N ALA A 94 10.81 3.43 6.43
CA ALA A 94 9.68 2.68 5.90
C ALA A 94 9.51 1.33 6.60
N TYR A 95 10.62 0.66 6.94
CA TYR A 95 10.63 -0.61 7.64
C TYR A 95 10.24 -0.47 9.12
N ASP A 96 10.90 0.44 9.86
CA ASP A 96 10.70 0.60 11.30
C ASP A 96 9.34 1.23 11.65
N ALA A 97 8.95 2.26 10.90
CA ALA A 97 7.79 3.08 11.21
C ALA A 97 6.59 2.81 10.27
N ALA A 98 6.69 1.79 9.40
CA ALA A 98 5.66 1.38 8.45
C ALA A 98 5.10 2.55 7.61
N LEU A 99 5.97 3.48 7.22
CA LEU A 99 5.57 4.68 6.50
C LEU A 99 5.15 4.34 5.06
N ARG A 100 4.02 4.92 4.64
CA ARG A 100 3.61 4.87 3.25
C ARG A 100 4.55 5.73 2.42
N ARG A 101 4.70 5.38 1.13
CA ARG A 101 5.55 6.14 0.20
C ARG A 101 5.30 7.65 0.24
N GLU A 102 4.04 8.07 0.26
CA GLU A 102 3.66 9.49 0.30
C GLU A 102 4.03 10.17 1.62
N GLU A 103 3.80 9.50 2.74
CA GLU A 103 4.20 9.96 4.08
C GLU A 103 5.73 10.13 4.16
N LEU A 104 6.46 9.15 3.62
CA LEU A 104 7.93 9.14 3.58
C LEU A 104 8.52 10.24 2.69
N CYS A 105 7.95 10.45 1.50
CA CYS A 105 8.42 11.49 0.57
C CYS A 105 8.10 12.91 1.06
N SER A 106 7.12 13.06 1.96
CA SER A 106 6.68 14.36 2.49
C SER A 106 7.28 14.69 3.87
N LEU A 107 8.16 13.82 4.37
CA LEU A 107 8.79 13.95 5.67
C LEU A 107 9.76 15.14 5.68
N ARG A 108 9.72 15.93 6.76
CA ARG A 108 10.63 17.05 7.01
C ARG A 108 11.57 16.69 8.15
N THR A 109 12.72 17.36 8.19
CA THR A 109 13.69 17.20 9.29
C THR A 109 13.06 17.52 10.65
N ASP A 110 12.16 18.51 10.71
CA ASP A 110 11.45 18.93 11.93
C ASP A 110 10.40 17.91 12.41
N ASP A 111 10.08 16.89 11.61
CA ASP A 111 9.17 15.81 12.02
C ASP A 111 9.89 14.71 12.81
N ILE A 112 11.21 14.72 12.83
CA ILE A 112 12.04 13.71 13.48
C ILE A 112 12.48 14.27 14.84
N ASP A 113 12.22 13.49 15.90
CA ASP A 113 12.76 13.73 17.23
C ASP A 113 13.87 12.70 17.51
N PRO A 114 15.15 13.08 17.37
CA PRO A 114 16.28 12.19 17.63
C PRO A 114 16.44 11.83 19.10
N ALA A 115 15.99 12.68 20.03
CA ALA A 115 16.15 12.46 21.47
C ALA A 115 15.24 11.32 21.94
N HIS A 116 14.00 11.30 21.45
CA HIS A 116 13.02 10.27 21.80
C HIS A 116 12.93 9.12 20.79
N ARG A 117 13.67 9.20 19.67
CA ARG A 117 13.60 8.26 18.54
C ARG A 117 12.18 8.10 18.01
N THR A 118 11.49 9.21 17.85
CA THR A 118 10.13 9.26 17.35
C THR A 118 10.02 10.14 16.11
N LEU A 119 9.05 9.82 15.27
CA LEU A 119 8.75 10.52 14.03
C LEU A 119 7.27 10.90 14.01
N ARG A 120 6.98 12.16 13.68
CA ARG A 120 5.62 12.66 13.55
C ARG A 120 5.15 12.57 12.10
N VAL A 121 4.10 11.80 11.86
CA VAL A 121 3.42 11.72 10.57
C VAL A 121 2.26 12.72 10.57
N ARG A 122 2.42 13.84 9.85
CA ARG A 122 1.43 14.92 9.81
C ARG A 122 0.10 14.46 9.19
N ALA A 123 -1.01 14.98 9.68
CA ALA A 123 -2.35 14.67 9.17
C ALA A 123 -2.49 14.91 7.65
N GLU A 124 -1.89 15.98 7.13
CA GLU A 124 -1.96 16.34 5.70
C GLU A 124 -1.38 15.28 4.74
N THR A 125 -0.47 14.42 5.23
CA THR A 125 0.21 13.39 4.42
C THR A 125 -0.42 12.01 4.59
N THR A 126 -1.38 11.85 5.52
CA THR A 126 -2.06 10.58 5.73
C THR A 126 -3.39 10.53 5.00
N LYS A 127 -3.71 9.35 4.46
CA LYS A 127 -4.99 9.10 3.78
C LYS A 127 -6.21 9.44 4.63
N ASN A 128 -6.12 9.27 5.95
CA ASN A 128 -7.24 9.46 6.87
C ASN A 128 -7.26 10.85 7.51
N ARG A 129 -6.29 11.72 7.20
CA ARG A 129 -6.11 13.03 7.84
C ARG A 129 -5.95 12.97 9.36
N LEU A 130 -5.31 11.90 9.84
CA LEU A 130 -4.98 11.72 11.25
C LEU A 130 -3.47 11.82 11.43
N GLU A 131 -3.05 12.65 12.37
CA GLU A 131 -1.66 12.72 12.82
C GLU A 131 -1.34 11.52 13.71
N ARG A 132 -0.11 11.02 13.64
CA ARG A 132 0.41 10.02 14.57
C ARG A 132 1.89 10.20 14.83
N VAL A 133 2.34 9.76 16.00
CA VAL A 133 3.76 9.66 16.35
C VAL A 133 4.15 8.19 16.36
N VAL A 134 5.24 7.85 15.68
CA VAL A 134 5.72 6.47 15.51
C VAL A 134 7.18 6.36 15.95
N PRO A 135 7.56 5.33 16.71
CA PRO A 135 8.96 5.12 17.08
C PRO A 135 9.78 4.58 15.90
N TYR A 136 11.09 4.78 15.93
CA TYR A 136 12.05 4.12 15.04
C TYR A 136 13.27 3.58 15.81
N SER A 137 14.02 2.66 15.20
CA SER A 137 15.14 1.98 15.88
C SER A 137 16.37 2.87 16.06
N ALA A 138 17.25 2.50 16.99
CA ALA A 138 18.53 3.19 17.20
C ALA A 138 19.40 3.19 15.93
N SER A 139 19.40 2.07 15.17
CA SER A 139 20.12 1.93 13.90
C SER A 139 19.64 2.95 12.86
N THR A 140 18.34 3.17 12.77
CA THR A 140 17.74 4.17 11.87
C THR A 140 18.07 5.59 12.32
N GLY A 141 18.05 5.86 13.63
CA GLY A 141 18.46 7.14 14.21
C GLY A 141 19.89 7.53 13.86
N GLY A 142 20.85 6.60 14.00
CA GLY A 142 22.25 6.85 13.63
C GLY A 142 22.42 7.21 12.15
N ALA A 143 21.67 6.57 11.26
CA ALA A 143 21.69 6.88 9.83
C ALA A 143 21.02 8.23 9.52
N ALA A 144 19.93 8.58 10.21
CA ALA A 144 19.19 9.82 10.02
C ALA A 144 19.99 11.06 10.48
N VAL A 145 20.76 10.96 11.57
CA VAL A 145 21.63 12.06 12.04
C VAL A 145 22.65 12.49 10.97
N GLY A 146 23.14 11.55 10.16
CA GLY A 146 24.03 11.85 9.04
C GLY A 146 23.39 12.69 7.93
N LEU A 147 22.06 12.69 7.82
CA LEU A 147 21.30 13.47 6.84
C LEU A 147 20.99 14.89 7.33
N SER A 148 20.86 15.08 8.64
CA SER A 148 20.52 16.38 9.26
C SER A 148 21.71 17.33 9.38
N ARG A 149 22.93 16.88 9.11
CA ARG A 149 24.11 17.76 9.05
C ARG A 149 24.00 18.63 7.79
N PRO A 150 24.07 19.97 7.88
CA PRO A 150 24.00 20.82 6.69
C PRO A 150 25.08 20.38 5.71
N PRO A 151 24.77 20.29 4.40
CA PRO A 151 25.76 19.90 3.42
C PRO A 151 26.90 20.92 3.48
N GLY A 152 28.10 20.47 3.88
CA GLY A 152 29.32 21.06 3.36
C GLY A 152 29.22 21.04 1.84
N ARG A 153 29.86 21.99 1.15
CA ARG A 153 29.80 22.16 -0.31
C ARG A 153 30.30 20.91 -1.06
N ASP A 154 29.49 19.86 -1.10
CA ASP A 154 29.68 18.69 -1.93
C ASP A 154 28.90 18.94 -3.22
N GLN A 155 29.64 19.04 -4.32
CA GLN A 155 29.08 19.18 -5.65
C GLN A 155 28.13 18.00 -5.91
N PRO A 156 26.97 18.22 -6.53
CA PRO A 156 26.09 17.12 -6.91
C PRO A 156 26.83 16.22 -7.91
N GLY A 157 27.29 15.07 -7.41
CA GLY A 157 27.85 14.02 -8.25
C GLY A 157 26.82 13.57 -9.30
N PRO A 158 27.27 13.08 -10.47
CA PRO A 158 26.38 12.70 -11.55
C PRO A 158 25.35 11.70 -11.05
N ARG A 159 24.07 12.02 -11.30
CA ARG A 159 22.95 11.10 -11.07
C ARG A 159 23.14 9.92 -12.03
N ALA A 160 23.85 8.89 -11.58
CA ALA A 160 23.78 7.60 -12.22
C ALA A 160 22.32 7.13 -12.07
N ALA A 161 21.57 7.18 -13.16
CA ALA A 161 20.36 6.38 -13.26
C ALA A 161 20.83 4.92 -13.13
N VAL A 162 20.68 4.35 -11.94
CA VAL A 162 20.85 2.91 -11.77
C VAL A 162 19.66 2.30 -12.50
N PRO A 163 19.85 1.59 -13.63
CA PRO A 163 18.76 0.84 -14.20
C PRO A 163 18.46 -0.27 -13.19
N VAL A 164 17.43 -0.07 -12.37
CA VAL A 164 16.83 -1.14 -11.59
C VAL A 164 16.03 -1.98 -12.58
N GLY A 165 16.75 -2.75 -13.39
CA GLY A 165 16.20 -3.87 -14.11
C GLY A 165 15.79 -4.90 -13.06
N VAL A 166 14.57 -4.78 -12.54
CA VAL A 166 13.94 -5.91 -11.85
C VAL A 166 13.74 -6.96 -12.94
N ALA A 167 14.68 -7.89 -13.06
CA ALA A 167 14.46 -9.10 -13.84
C ALA A 167 13.10 -9.66 -13.42
N ALA A 168 12.27 -10.04 -14.39
CA ALA A 168 11.02 -10.72 -14.10
C ALA A 168 11.36 -11.91 -13.19
N GLN A 169 10.98 -11.81 -11.92
CA GLN A 169 11.16 -12.89 -10.96
C GLN A 169 10.48 -14.10 -11.60
N PRO A 170 11.18 -15.23 -11.83
CA PRO A 170 10.55 -16.44 -12.29
C PRO A 170 9.44 -16.74 -11.29
N ARG A 171 8.19 -16.61 -11.74
CA ARG A 171 7.06 -17.04 -10.94
C ARG A 171 7.31 -18.51 -10.69
N PRO A 172 7.44 -18.98 -9.44
CA PRO A 172 7.33 -20.41 -9.21
C PRO A 172 6.05 -20.87 -9.90
N ALA A 173 6.11 -21.99 -10.61
CA ALA A 173 4.91 -22.65 -11.11
C ALA A 173 3.92 -22.64 -9.95
N ALA A 174 2.72 -22.13 -10.20
CA ALA A 174 1.70 -22.05 -9.18
C ALA A 174 1.43 -23.47 -8.69
N GLU A 175 2.10 -23.89 -7.61
CA GLU A 175 1.43 -24.73 -6.64
C GLU A 175 0.13 -23.99 -6.29
N PRO A 176 -0.99 -24.70 -6.14
CA PRO A 176 -2.31 -24.09 -6.00
C PRO A 176 -2.33 -23.22 -4.74
N VAL A 177 -1.91 -21.96 -4.88
CA VAL A 177 -1.98 -20.94 -3.87
C VAL A 177 -3.42 -20.44 -3.88
N ASP A 178 -4.08 -20.69 -2.75
CA ASP A 178 -5.49 -20.40 -2.53
C ASP A 178 -5.83 -18.97 -2.97
N LEU A 179 -6.56 -18.86 -4.07
CA LEU A 179 -7.28 -17.66 -4.43
C LEU A 179 -8.38 -17.47 -3.40
N VAL A 180 -8.11 -16.64 -2.40
CA VAL A 180 -9.15 -16.29 -1.42
C VAL A 180 -10.10 -15.28 -2.08
N GLU A 181 -11.37 -15.66 -2.25
CA GLU A 181 -12.42 -14.69 -2.51
C GLU A 181 -12.45 -13.72 -1.33
N GLY A 182 -12.23 -12.43 -1.59
CA GLY A 182 -12.19 -11.43 -0.53
C GLY A 182 -13.55 -11.27 0.15
N GLY A 183 -13.81 -12.08 1.17
CA GLY A 183 -14.89 -11.91 2.13
C GLY A 183 -14.62 -10.71 3.05
N PRO A 184 -15.65 -10.08 3.62
CA PRO A 184 -15.47 -9.01 4.60
C PRO A 184 -14.69 -9.53 5.82
N PRO A 185 -13.91 -8.68 6.51
CA PRO A 185 -13.15 -9.09 7.70
C PRO A 185 -14.10 -9.59 8.79
N ASP A 186 -13.83 -10.77 9.33
CA ASP A 186 -14.53 -11.29 10.50
C ASP A 186 -14.36 -10.30 11.66
N ARG A 187 -15.47 -9.69 12.08
CA ARG A 187 -15.52 -8.93 13.33
C ARG A 187 -15.53 -9.94 14.46
N VAL A 188 -14.42 -10.06 15.18
CA VAL A 188 -14.35 -10.73 16.47
C VAL A 188 -15.32 -10.03 17.41
N GLY A 189 -16.45 -10.68 17.68
CA GLY A 189 -17.46 -10.22 18.63
C GLY A 189 -16.95 -10.37 20.06
N GLY A 190 -16.46 -9.29 20.64
CA GLY A 190 -16.33 -9.16 22.08
C GLY A 190 -17.72 -8.90 22.67
N ARG A 191 -18.25 -9.87 23.43
CA ARG A 191 -19.36 -9.63 24.36
C ARG A 191 -18.73 -9.05 25.62
N CYS A 192 -19.26 -7.91 26.08
CA CYS A 192 -19.18 -7.50 27.48
C CYS A 192 -20.11 -8.38 28.32
#